data_AF-A0A4Q5S3B2-F1
#
_entry.id   AF-A0A4Q5S3B2-F1
#
_cell.length_a   1.000
_cell.length_b   1.000
_cell.length_c   1.000
_cell.angle_alpha   90.00
_cell.angle_beta   90.00
_cell.angle_gamma   90.00
#
_symmetry.space_group_name_H-M   'P 1'
#
loop_
_entity.id
_entity.type
_entity.pdbx_description
1 polymer ?
#
loop_
_entity_poly.entity_id
_entity_poly.type
_entity_poly.pdbx_seq_one_letter_code
_entity_poly.pdbx_strand_id
1 'polypeptide(L)'
;MKAVELSLHALDACDTVFGHLHMWNDVRKAMVPMIEQSNSSRDAMVTDKVAATKFVISVVARYVEQQIGTGNFHVYRGTLGLHGQSVRHIAETALSYLEENGAISHDSYMMRLERLGRTVEGRG
;
A
#
# COMPACT_ATOMS: atom_id res chain seq x y z
N MET A 1 -13.07 -15.21 -14.06
CA MET A 1 -11.86 -14.35 -14.05
C MET A 1 -10.79 -15.05 -13.25
N LYS A 2 -9.55 -14.98 -13.71
CA LYS A 2 -8.38 -15.44 -12.94
C LYS A 2 -8.08 -14.43 -11.83
N ALA A 3 -7.49 -14.86 -10.72
CA ALA A 3 -7.15 -13.99 -9.59
C ALA A 3 -6.24 -12.82 -9.97
N VAL A 4 -5.36 -13.01 -10.97
CA VAL A 4 -4.56 -11.92 -11.58
C VAL A 4 -5.46 -10.82 -12.12
N GLU A 5 -6.45 -11.17 -12.94
CA GLU A 5 -7.35 -10.21 -13.59
C GLU A 5 -8.16 -9.45 -12.55
N LEU A 6 -8.70 -10.15 -11.55
CA LEU A 6 -9.40 -9.52 -10.42
C LEU A 6 -8.51 -8.54 -9.67
N SER A 7 -7.24 -8.88 -9.47
CA SER A 7 -6.27 -8.03 -8.78
C SER A 7 -5.87 -6.81 -9.61
N LEU A 8 -5.69 -6.94 -10.93
CA LEU A 8 -5.43 -5.80 -11.80
C LEU A 8 -6.63 -4.86 -11.86
N HIS A 9 -7.84 -5.41 -11.97
CA HIS A 9 -9.07 -4.61 -11.92
C HIS A 9 -9.24 -3.88 -10.59
N ALA A 10 -8.86 -4.51 -9.48
CA ALA A 10 -8.85 -3.90 -8.17
C ALA A 10 -7.77 -2.80 -8.05
N LEU A 11 -6.60 -2.98 -8.65
CA LEU A 11 -5.57 -1.94 -8.73
C LEU A 11 -6.07 -0.71 -9.49
N ASP A 12 -6.78 -0.90 -10.61
CA ASP A 12 -7.38 0.20 -11.35
C ASP A 12 -8.45 0.93 -10.51
N ALA A 13 -9.27 0.19 -9.75
CA ALA A 13 -10.26 0.79 -8.86
C ALA A 13 -9.62 1.64 -7.75
N CYS A 14 -8.38 1.35 -7.35
CA CYS A 14 -7.64 2.13 -6.38
C CYS A 14 -7.31 3.56 -6.86
N ASP A 15 -7.45 3.86 -8.16
CA ASP A 15 -7.36 5.24 -8.68
C ASP A 15 -8.41 6.16 -8.01
N THR A 16 -9.56 5.63 -7.62
CA THR A 16 -10.60 6.42 -6.91
C THR A 16 -10.19 6.79 -5.49
N VAL A 17 -9.28 6.02 -4.89
CA VAL A 17 -8.80 6.21 -3.51
C VAL A 17 -7.52 7.05 -3.50
N PHE A 18 -6.58 6.76 -4.39
CA PHE A 18 -5.23 7.34 -4.36
C PHE A 18 -4.93 8.27 -5.54
N GLY A 19 -5.80 8.38 -6.55
CA GLY A 19 -5.51 9.10 -7.79
C GLY A 19 -5.18 10.58 -7.64
N HIS A 20 -5.53 11.18 -6.49
CA HIS A 20 -5.20 12.55 -6.14
C HIS A 20 -3.81 12.72 -5.51
N LEU A 21 -3.10 11.63 -5.21
CA LEU A 21 -1.80 11.64 -4.54
C LEU A 21 -0.66 11.66 -5.58
N HIS A 22 0.29 12.57 -5.39
CA HIS A 22 1.38 12.86 -6.34
C HIS A 22 2.15 11.60 -6.78
N MET A 23 2.47 10.70 -5.85
CA MET A 23 3.27 9.49 -6.12
C MET A 23 2.43 8.28 -6.53
N TRP A 24 1.10 8.38 -6.62
CA TRP A 24 0.24 7.22 -6.86
C TRP A 24 0.55 6.53 -8.19
N ASN A 25 0.76 7.28 -9.28
CA ASN A 25 1.04 6.70 -10.59
C ASN A 25 2.34 5.87 -10.61
N ASP A 26 3.35 6.29 -9.84
CA ASP A 26 4.61 5.55 -9.73
C ASP A 26 4.43 4.29 -8.88
N VAL A 27 3.67 4.38 -7.79
CA VAL A 27 3.29 3.21 -6.97
C VAL A 27 2.49 2.22 -7.82
N ARG A 28 1.46 2.67 -8.53
CA ARG A 28 0.62 1.83 -9.39
C ARG A 28 1.44 1.11 -10.45
N LYS A 29 2.35 1.81 -11.15
CA LYS A 29 3.24 1.19 -12.15
C LYS A 29 4.14 0.11 -11.53
N ALA A 30 4.64 0.34 -10.32
CA ALA A 30 5.44 -0.66 -9.61
C ALA A 30 4.61 -1.88 -9.15
N MET A 31 3.31 -1.70 -8.87
CA MET A 31 2.41 -2.77 -8.45
C MET A 31 2.04 -3.74 -9.56
N VAL A 32 1.92 -3.28 -10.81
CA VAL A 32 1.54 -4.13 -11.95
C VAL A 32 2.41 -5.39 -12.05
N PRO A 33 3.76 -5.31 -12.17
CA PRO A 33 4.59 -6.51 -12.26
C PRO A 33 4.55 -7.36 -10.99
N MET A 34 4.38 -6.77 -9.81
CA MET A 34 4.26 -7.52 -8.55
C MET A 34 2.96 -8.34 -8.48
N ILE A 35 1.86 -7.79 -9.00
CA ILE A 35 0.57 -8.48 -9.10
C ILE A 35 0.65 -9.58 -10.16
N GLU A 36 1.28 -9.32 -11.30
CA GLU A 36 1.44 -10.30 -12.39
C GLU A 36 2.33 -11.48 -11.99
N GLN A 37 3.40 -11.24 -11.22
CA GLN A 37 4.35 -12.27 -10.78
C GLN A 37 3.86 -13.11 -9.58
N SER A 38 2.73 -12.80 -8.97
CA SER A 38 2.27 -13.49 -7.75
C SER A 38 1.73 -14.91 -8.02
N ASN A 39 2.18 -15.88 -7.21
CA ASN A 39 1.93 -17.31 -7.36
C ASN A 39 0.73 -17.82 -6.51
N SER A 40 0.47 -19.13 -6.58
CA SER A 40 -0.67 -19.91 -6.04
C SER A 40 -1.29 -19.49 -4.69
N SER A 41 -0.55 -18.84 -3.81
CA SER A 41 -1.06 -18.23 -2.57
C SER A 41 -2.09 -17.12 -2.81
N ARG A 42 -1.92 -16.30 -3.87
CA ARG A 42 -2.90 -15.26 -4.26
C ARG A 42 -4.20 -15.90 -4.73
N ASP A 43 -4.11 -16.94 -5.54
CA ASP A 43 -5.28 -17.58 -6.14
C ASP A 43 -6.18 -18.22 -5.07
N ALA A 44 -5.60 -18.61 -3.92
CA ALA A 44 -6.34 -19.05 -2.74
C ALA A 44 -7.00 -17.91 -1.95
N MET A 45 -6.45 -16.69 -1.99
CA MET A 45 -6.95 -15.52 -1.26
C MET A 45 -7.92 -14.66 -2.08
N VAL A 46 -7.76 -14.62 -3.40
CA VAL A 46 -8.52 -13.73 -4.31
C VAL A 46 -9.58 -14.55 -5.03
N THR A 47 -10.71 -14.76 -4.33
CA THR A 47 -11.87 -15.51 -4.83
C THR A 47 -12.96 -14.60 -5.40
N ASP A 48 -12.97 -13.33 -5.02
CA ASP A 48 -13.95 -12.33 -5.45
C ASP A 48 -13.33 -10.91 -5.52
N LYS A 49 -14.14 -9.92 -5.91
CA LYS A 49 -13.71 -8.51 -6.05
C LYS A 49 -13.30 -7.88 -4.72
N VAL A 50 -13.99 -8.19 -3.62
CA VAL A 50 -13.71 -7.60 -2.30
C VAL A 50 -12.38 -8.13 -1.78
N ALA A 51 -12.17 -9.43 -1.91
CA ALA A 51 -10.92 -10.09 -1.56
C ALA A 51 -9.75 -9.58 -2.42
N ALA A 52 -9.97 -9.38 -3.72
CA ALA A 52 -8.99 -8.77 -4.62
C ALA A 52 -8.58 -7.36 -4.17
N THR A 53 -9.55 -6.50 -3.84
CA THR A 53 -9.29 -5.14 -3.36
C THR A 53 -8.50 -5.14 -2.05
N LYS A 54 -8.89 -5.96 -1.08
CA LYS A 54 -8.16 -6.12 0.20
C LYS A 54 -6.73 -6.60 -0.02
N PHE A 55 -6.53 -7.56 -0.92
CA PHE A 55 -5.21 -8.06 -1.28
C PHE A 55 -4.35 -6.96 -1.91
N VAL A 56 -4.85 -6.27 -2.94
CA VAL A 56 -4.11 -5.22 -3.65
C VAL A 56 -3.73 -4.09 -2.70
N ILE A 57 -4.67 -3.60 -1.88
CA ILE A 57 -4.39 -2.53 -0.92
C ILE A 57 -3.38 -2.99 0.14
N SER A 58 -3.41 -4.27 0.54
CA SER A 58 -2.38 -4.84 1.42
C SER A 58 -0.99 -4.85 0.77
N VAL A 59 -0.90 -5.18 -0.52
CA VAL A 59 0.37 -5.17 -1.27
C VAL A 59 0.87 -3.73 -1.43
N VAL A 60 -0.01 -2.79 -1.79
CA VAL A 60 0.31 -1.35 -1.86
C VAL A 60 0.88 -0.86 -0.53
N ALA A 61 0.20 -1.12 0.59
CA ALA A 61 0.66 -0.71 1.91
C ALA A 61 2.06 -1.25 2.23
N ARG A 62 2.33 -2.54 1.95
CA ARG A 62 3.65 -3.15 2.20
C ARG A 62 4.74 -2.58 1.30
N TYR A 63 4.45 -2.40 0.01
CA TYR A 63 5.42 -1.81 -0.92
C TYR A 63 5.79 -0.40 -0.49
N VAL A 64 4.80 0.41 -0.15
CA VAL A 64 4.98 1.78 0.31
C VAL A 64 5.77 1.84 1.61
N GLU A 65 5.45 1.00 2.60
CA GLU A 65 6.24 0.86 3.84
C GLU A 65 7.70 0.53 3.55
N GLN A 66 7.97 -0.41 2.62
CA GLN A 66 9.32 -0.75 2.19
C GLN A 66 10.02 0.41 1.49
N GLN A 67 9.33 1.13 0.60
CA GLN A 67 9.89 2.31 -0.05
C GLN A 67 10.26 3.37 0.99
N ILE A 68 9.43 3.62 2.00
CA ILE A 68 9.75 4.58 3.07
C ILE A 68 10.97 4.12 3.88
N GLY A 69 11.06 2.83 4.20
CA GLY A 69 12.19 2.28 4.97
C GLY A 69 13.51 2.15 4.20
N THR A 70 13.46 2.04 2.88
CA THR A 70 14.64 1.84 2.02
C THR A 70 15.00 3.06 1.16
N GLY A 71 14.07 3.99 1.00
CA GLY A 71 14.14 5.06 0.03
C GLY A 71 14.79 6.33 0.57
N ASN A 72 15.57 6.98 -0.30
CA ASN A 72 16.08 8.34 -0.11
C ASN A 72 14.97 9.39 -0.35
N PHE A 73 13.80 9.24 0.28
CA PHE A 73 12.87 10.37 0.36
C PHE A 73 13.57 11.43 1.21
N HIS A 74 13.83 12.62 0.66
CA HIS A 74 14.57 13.66 1.37
C HIS A 74 13.98 13.89 2.77
N VAL A 75 14.66 13.37 3.79
CA VAL A 75 14.36 13.65 5.20
C VAL A 75 15.29 14.79 5.60
N TYR A 76 14.79 16.02 5.53
CA TYR A 76 15.53 17.17 6.07
C TYR A 76 14.97 17.48 7.46
N ARG A 77 15.81 17.33 8.50
CA ARG A 77 15.44 17.56 9.91
C ARG A 77 14.17 16.79 10.35
N GLY A 78 14.06 15.52 9.97
CA GLY A 78 12.91 14.67 10.32
C GLY A 78 11.63 14.97 9.53
N THR A 79 11.69 15.82 8.51
CA THR A 79 10.54 16.12 7.63
C THR A 79 10.74 15.50 6.26
N LEU A 80 9.76 14.70 5.82
CA LEU A 80 9.72 14.17 4.46
C LEU A 80 9.49 15.31 3.45
N GLY A 81 10.24 15.30 2.35
CA GLY A 81 9.91 16.06 1.16
C GLY A 81 8.57 15.60 0.53
N LEU A 82 8.07 16.36 -0.44
CA LEU A 82 6.76 16.15 -1.08
C LEU A 82 6.50 14.68 -1.50
N HIS A 83 7.49 14.03 -2.11
CA HIS A 83 7.38 12.62 -2.52
C HIS A 83 7.21 11.69 -1.32
N GLY A 84 8.00 11.90 -0.26
CA GLY A 84 7.90 11.11 0.96
C GLY A 84 6.56 11.30 1.66
N GLN A 85 6.06 12.54 1.75
CA GLN A 85 4.74 12.82 2.34
C GLN A 85 3.62 12.15 1.54
N SER A 86 3.67 12.22 0.21
CA SER A 86 2.69 11.54 -0.65
C SER A 86 2.73 10.03 -0.45
N VAL A 87 3.92 9.42 -0.39
CA VAL A 87 4.08 7.97 -0.19
C VAL A 87 3.60 7.56 1.20
N ARG A 88 3.92 8.33 2.24
CA ARG A 88 3.37 8.13 3.59
C ARG A 88 1.84 8.16 3.61
N HIS A 89 1.23 9.15 2.96
CA HIS A 89 -0.23 9.28 2.92
C HIS A 89 -0.87 8.07 2.20
N ILE A 90 -0.29 7.57 1.10
CA ILE A 90 -0.74 6.33 0.46
C ILE A 90 -0.75 5.16 1.47
N ALA A 91 0.30 5.04 2.30
CA ALA A 91 0.40 3.99 3.31
C ALA A 91 -0.71 4.11 4.37
N GLU A 92 -0.88 5.30 4.93
CA GLU A 92 -1.86 5.58 5.98
C GLU A 92 -3.30 5.33 5.48
N THR A 93 -3.63 5.82 4.28
CA THR A 93 -4.93 5.59 3.65
C THR A 93 -5.16 4.10 3.36
N ALA A 94 -4.14 3.39 2.86
CA ALA A 94 -4.25 1.95 2.63
C ALA A 94 -4.46 1.16 3.93
N LEU A 95 -3.77 1.54 5.01
CA LEU A 95 -3.92 0.92 6.33
C LEU A 95 -5.31 1.15 6.93
N SER A 96 -5.81 2.39 6.88
CA SER A 96 -7.15 2.75 7.34
C SER A 96 -8.22 1.98 6.56
N TYR A 97 -8.10 1.89 5.22
CA TYR A 97 -9.03 1.09 4.43
C TYR A 97 -9.05 -0.38 4.85
N LEU A 98 -7.87 -0.98 5.09
CA LEU A 98 -7.77 -2.38 5.50
C LEU A 98 -8.40 -2.62 6.87
N GLU A 99 -8.24 -1.69 7.80
CA GLU A 99 -8.88 -1.76 9.12
C GLU A 99 -10.40 -1.65 9.00
N GLU A 100 -10.90 -0.61 8.33
CA GLU A 100 -12.34 -0.33 8.17
C GLU A 100 -13.08 -1.49 7.50
N ASN A 101 -12.39 -2.21 6.61
CA ASN A 101 -12.93 -3.36 5.90
C ASN A 101 -12.63 -4.71 6.60
N GLY A 102 -12.09 -4.70 7.81
CA GLY A 102 -11.80 -5.89 8.63
C GLY A 102 -10.75 -6.83 8.02
N ALA A 103 -9.86 -6.31 7.18
CA ALA A 103 -8.74 -7.06 6.61
C ALA A 103 -7.54 -7.16 7.57
N ILE A 104 -7.41 -6.21 8.50
CA ILE A 104 -6.46 -6.23 9.62
C ILE A 104 -7.19 -5.85 10.91
N SER A 105 -6.65 -6.25 12.07
CA SER A 105 -7.17 -5.81 13.36
C SER A 105 -6.76 -4.37 13.68
N HIS A 106 -7.50 -3.71 14.58
CA HIS A 106 -7.15 -2.38 15.10
C HIS A 106 -5.73 -2.34 15.68
N ASP A 107 -5.34 -3.35 16.46
CA ASP A 107 -3.98 -3.43 17.01
C ASP A 107 -2.91 -3.51 15.92
N SER A 108 -3.16 -4.28 14.85
CA SER A 108 -2.24 -4.39 13.71
C SER A 108 -2.14 -3.06 12.95
N TYR A 109 -3.26 -2.37 12.79
CA TYR A 109 -3.32 -1.03 12.21
C TYR A 109 -2.46 -0.04 13.01
N MET A 110 -2.70 0.08 14.32
CA MET A 110 -1.96 0.99 15.21
C MET A 110 -0.46 0.69 15.23
N MET A 111 -0.08 -0.59 15.30
CA MET A 111 1.33 -1.01 15.27
C MET A 111 2.01 -0.60 13.95
N ARG A 112 1.33 -0.74 12.81
CA ARG A 112 1.89 -0.38 11.49
C ARG A 112 2.00 1.14 11.31
N LEU A 113 1.01 1.90 11.79
CA LEU A 113 1.10 3.37 11.83
C LEU A 113 2.26 3.87 12.68
N GLU A 114 2.43 3.29 13.88
CA GLU A 114 3.53 3.65 14.76
C GLU A 114 4.89 3.35 14.10
N ARG A 115 5.00 2.17 13.45
CA ARG A 115 6.19 1.79 12.70
C ARG A 115 6.51 2.78 11.57
N LEU A 116 5.51 3.17 10.78
CA LEU A 116 5.64 4.18 9.74
C LEU A 116 6.17 5.50 10.31
N GLY A 117 5.62 5.96 11.44
CA GLY A 117 6.08 7.15 12.15
C GLY A 117 7.55 7.05 12.55
N ARG A 118 7.96 5.95 13.20
CA ARG A 118 9.35 5.73 13.62
C ARG A 118 10.34 5.70 12.46
N THR A 119 9.96 5.06 11.35
CA THR A 119 10.79 5.01 10.14
C THR A 119 11.00 6.41 9.55
N VAL A 120 9.97 7.25 9.53
CA VAL A 120 10.07 8.63 9.04
C VAL A 120 10.93 9.51 9.94
N GLU A 121 10.84 9.33 11.25
CA GLU A 121 11.63 10.07 12.24
C GLU A 121 13.11 9.63 12.30
N GLY A 122 13.48 8.55 11.58
CA GLY A 122 14.83 7.97 11.66
C GLY A 122 15.14 7.33 13.01
N ARG A 123 14.11 6.94 13.77
CA ARG A 123 14.21 6.32 15.11
C ARG A 123 14.04 4.80 15.02
N GLY A 124 14.89 4.17 14.20
CA GLY A 124 14.95 2.71 13.99
C GLY A 124 16.06 2.06 14.77
#